data_AF-A0A951X9Q4-F1
#
_entry.id   AF-A0A951X9Q4-F1
#
_cell.length_a   1.000
_cell.length_b   1.000
_cell.length_c   1.000
_cell.angle_alpha   90.00
_cell.angle_beta   90.00
_cell.angle_gamma   90.00
#
_symmetry.space_group_name_H-M   'P 1'
#
loop_
_entity.id
_entity.type
_entity.pdbx_description
1 polymer ?
#
loop_
_entity_poly.entity_id
_entity_poly.type
_entity_poly.pdbx_seq_one_letter_code
_entity_poly.pdbx_strand_id
1 'polypeptide(L)'
;MASKFRTRFFCLVVSFSIAAMSAHADNGSVRPEQFTIRNFIKQTALHLKDNANSLNTLVSNVSVQPVNRVCVCEIMDLMNSNENLVQVAVFAEKVNSGNIGVNYQLAERSIKKERKRMKEVYFDSIKTNTKLAVNTNCKSLYNKLKKTNPDLKLYEILNADIY
;
A
#
# COMPACT_ATOMS: atom_id res chain seq x y z
N MET A 1 10.54 -51.61 34.99
CA MET A 1 10.71 -50.15 34.86
C MET A 1 10.64 -49.74 33.37
N ALA A 2 9.49 -49.86 32.71
CA ALA A 2 9.35 -49.49 31.29
C ALA A 2 8.19 -48.51 31.02
N SER A 3 7.32 -48.28 32.01
CA SER A 3 6.13 -47.42 31.85
C SER A 3 6.43 -45.93 31.98
N LYS A 4 7.44 -45.53 32.76
CA LYS A 4 7.74 -44.11 33.05
C LYS A 4 8.41 -43.35 31.90
N PHE A 5 9.10 -44.06 30.99
CA PHE A 5 9.80 -43.44 29.86
C PHE A 5 8.87 -43.13 28.68
N ARG A 6 7.82 -43.95 28.51
CA ARG A 6 6.85 -43.84 27.41
C ARG A 6 5.89 -42.65 27.61
N THR A 7 5.57 -42.30 28.85
CA THR A 7 4.67 -41.18 29.19
C THR A 7 5.32 -39.82 28.99
N ARG A 8 6.64 -39.70 29.18
CA ARG A 8 7.35 -38.42 29.02
C ARG A 8 7.55 -38.02 27.55
N PHE A 9 7.71 -38.99 26.65
CA PHE A 9 7.78 -38.72 25.21
C PHE A 9 6.42 -38.32 24.62
N PHE A 10 5.31 -38.85 25.16
CA PHE A 10 3.98 -38.46 24.70
C PHE A 10 3.60 -37.03 25.06
N CYS A 11 4.05 -36.51 26.22
CA CYS A 11 3.77 -35.12 26.61
C CYS A 11 4.50 -34.08 25.73
N LEU A 12 5.72 -34.38 25.24
CA LEU A 12 6.47 -33.45 24.39
C LEU A 12 5.88 -33.30 22.98
N VAL A 13 5.27 -34.36 22.44
CA VAL A 13 4.62 -34.33 21.12
C VAL A 13 3.33 -33.51 21.17
N VAL A 14 2.59 -33.53 22.29
CA VAL A 14 1.36 -32.73 22.45
C VAL A 14 1.65 -31.23 22.57
N SER A 15 2.77 -30.83 23.18
CA SER A 15 3.12 -29.40 23.30
C SER A 15 3.55 -28.75 21.98
N PHE A 16 4.07 -29.50 21.00
CA PHE A 16 4.43 -28.93 19.69
C PHE A 16 3.23 -28.69 18.78
N SER A 17 2.11 -29.39 19.01
CA SER A 17 0.90 -29.30 18.19
C SER A 17 0.07 -28.03 18.43
N ILE A 18 0.28 -27.34 19.56
CA ILE A 18 -0.51 -26.15 19.94
C ILE A 18 0.05 -24.87 19.29
N ALA A 19 1.27 -24.90 18.76
CA ALA A 19 1.87 -23.74 18.08
C ALA A 19 1.34 -23.51 16.63
N ALA A 20 0.44 -24.36 16.14
CA ALA A 20 -0.16 -24.23 14.81
C ALA A 20 -1.54 -23.55 14.81
N MET A 21 -1.94 -22.91 15.91
CA MET A 21 -3.17 -22.10 15.92
C MET A 21 -2.92 -20.82 15.12
N SER A 22 -3.42 -20.85 13.89
CA SER A 22 -3.48 -19.69 13.01
C SER A 22 -4.31 -18.61 13.71
N ALA A 23 -3.69 -17.46 14.03
CA ALA A 23 -4.43 -16.30 14.52
C ALA A 23 -5.33 -15.82 13.38
N HIS A 24 -6.62 -16.16 13.44
CA HIS A 24 -7.60 -15.70 12.46
C HIS A 24 -7.95 -14.25 12.78
N ALA A 25 -7.77 -13.37 11.81
CA ALA A 25 -8.49 -12.10 11.79
C ALA A 25 -9.97 -12.38 11.47
N ASP A 26 -10.84 -11.45 11.88
CA ASP A 26 -12.32 -11.38 11.86
C ASP A 26 -13.10 -12.19 10.79
N ASN A 27 -12.47 -12.56 9.68
CA ASN A 27 -13.08 -13.30 8.56
C ASN A 27 -12.44 -14.67 8.26
N GLY A 28 -11.77 -15.30 9.24
CA GLY A 28 -11.22 -16.66 9.11
C GLY A 28 -10.01 -16.79 8.16
N SER A 29 -9.59 -15.72 7.50
CA SER A 29 -8.42 -15.68 6.62
C SER A 29 -7.12 -15.60 7.44
N VAL A 30 -6.15 -16.43 7.07
CA VAL A 30 -4.77 -16.41 7.60
C VAL A 30 -3.92 -15.30 6.96
N ARG A 31 -4.48 -14.60 5.98
CA ARG A 31 -3.85 -13.46 5.29
C ARG A 31 -4.44 -12.16 5.84
N PRO A 32 -3.61 -11.11 6.05
CA PRO A 32 -4.13 -9.80 6.38
C PRO A 32 -5.12 -9.37 5.28
N GLU A 33 -6.28 -8.85 5.68
CA GLU A 33 -7.23 -8.29 4.73
C GLU A 33 -6.50 -7.31 3.82
N GLN A 34 -6.57 -7.55 2.51
CA GLN A 34 -6.00 -6.61 1.55
C GLN A 34 -6.68 -5.27 1.75
N PHE A 35 -5.88 -4.21 1.89
CA PHE A 35 -6.39 -2.86 2.04
C PHE A 35 -7.24 -2.52 0.81
N THR A 36 -8.56 -2.64 0.96
CA THR A 36 -9.50 -2.15 -0.03
C THR A 36 -9.95 -0.78 0.43
N ILE A 37 -9.89 0.18 -0.49
CA ILE A 37 -10.36 1.56 -0.25
C ILE A 37 -11.81 1.53 0.26
N ARG A 38 -12.60 0.55 -0.19
CA ARG A 38 -13.97 0.31 0.29
C ARG A 38 -14.01 -0.05 1.78
N ASN A 39 -13.18 -0.99 2.24
CA ASN A 39 -13.12 -1.37 3.65
C ASN A 39 -12.52 -0.25 4.50
N PHE A 40 -11.51 0.46 4.00
CA PHE A 40 -10.96 1.62 4.69
C PHE A 40 -12.00 2.72 4.88
N ILE A 41 -12.67 3.17 3.81
CA ILE A 41 -13.73 4.19 3.86
C ILE A 41 -14.87 3.74 4.77
N LYS A 42 -15.26 2.47 4.71
CA LYS A 42 -16.31 1.91 5.59
C LYS A 42 -15.91 1.96 7.07
N GLN A 43 -14.66 1.64 7.39
CA GLN A 43 -14.13 1.73 8.75
C GLN A 43 -13.94 3.18 9.21
N THR A 44 -13.49 4.08 8.32
CA THR A 44 -13.37 5.52 8.66
C THR A 44 -14.74 6.18 8.87
N ALA A 45 -15.75 5.77 8.09
CA ALA A 45 -17.13 6.26 8.23
C ALA A 45 -17.85 5.69 9.46
N LEU A 46 -17.45 4.52 9.97
CA LEU A 46 -17.94 4.02 11.26
C LEU A 46 -17.38 4.84 12.43
N HIS A 47 -16.16 5.37 12.29
CA HIS A 47 -15.53 6.23 13.29
C HIS A 47 -15.97 7.71 13.19
N LEU A 48 -16.30 8.18 11.99
CA LEU A 48 -16.84 9.51 11.74
C LEU A 48 -18.35 9.36 11.62
N LYS A 49 -19.05 9.51 12.74
CA LYS A 49 -20.50 9.35 12.93
C LYS A 49 -21.30 10.30 12.01
N ASP A 50 -21.34 10.01 10.71
CA ASP A 50 -21.89 10.91 9.71
C ASP A 50 -22.71 10.19 8.65
N ASN A 51 -23.69 10.94 8.15
CA ASN A 51 -24.93 10.52 7.51
C ASN A 51 -24.75 9.51 6.35
N ALA A 52 -25.42 8.35 6.39
CA ALA A 52 -25.30 7.25 5.42
C ALA A 52 -25.52 7.66 3.95
N ASN A 53 -26.22 8.77 3.72
CA ASN A 53 -26.45 9.32 2.38
C ASN A 53 -25.22 10.01 1.77
N SER A 54 -24.34 10.63 2.59
CA SER A 54 -23.06 11.20 2.14
C SER A 54 -22.03 10.09 1.83
N LEU A 55 -22.14 8.96 2.53
CA LEU A 55 -21.31 7.77 2.30
C LEU A 55 -21.63 7.10 0.97
N ASN A 56 -22.92 6.93 0.64
CA ASN A 56 -23.32 6.34 -0.65
C ASN A 56 -22.95 7.24 -1.84
N THR A 57 -22.95 8.56 -1.65
CA THR A 57 -22.46 9.52 -2.66
C THR A 57 -20.94 9.53 -2.78
N LEU A 58 -20.19 9.37 -1.68
CA LEU A 58 -18.74 9.14 -1.72
C LEU A 58 -18.39 7.80 -2.40
N VAL A 59 -19.09 6.72 -2.06
CA VAL A 59 -18.86 5.39 -2.65
C VAL A 59 -19.27 5.36 -4.13
N SER A 60 -20.33 6.07 -4.54
CA SER A 60 -20.74 6.16 -5.96
C SER A 60 -19.88 7.11 -6.78
N ASN A 61 -19.36 8.21 -6.21
CA ASN A 61 -18.34 9.04 -6.85
C ASN A 61 -16.96 8.34 -6.90
N VAL A 62 -16.78 7.31 -6.06
CA VAL A 62 -15.67 6.35 -6.13
C VAL A 62 -16.05 5.12 -6.95
N SER A 63 -17.29 4.99 -7.47
CA SER A 63 -17.68 3.93 -8.41
C SER A 63 -17.05 4.20 -9.79
N VAL A 64 -15.77 3.89 -9.82
CA VAL A 64 -14.98 3.26 -10.86
C VAL A 64 -15.80 3.01 -12.14
N GLN A 65 -15.75 3.96 -13.09
CA GLN A 65 -15.49 3.51 -14.45
C GLN A 65 -14.27 2.60 -14.36
N PRO A 66 -14.25 1.40 -14.95
CA PRO A 66 -13.12 0.49 -14.88
C PRO A 66 -11.89 1.20 -15.43
N VAL A 67 -11.15 1.84 -14.53
CA VAL A 67 -9.85 2.39 -14.86
C VAL A 67 -9.01 1.13 -14.97
N ASN A 68 -8.72 0.74 -16.20
CA ASN A 68 -7.85 -0.38 -16.52
C ASN A 68 -6.40 -0.06 -16.12
N ARG A 69 -6.16 0.71 -15.06
CA ARG A 69 -4.85 1.13 -14.57
C ARG A 69 -4.83 1.18 -13.05
N VAL A 70 -3.71 0.75 -12.50
CA VAL A 70 -3.35 0.94 -11.11
C VAL A 70 -2.31 2.04 -11.02
N CYS A 71 -2.35 2.81 -9.94
CA CYS A 71 -1.36 3.83 -9.64
C CYS A 71 -0.76 3.59 -8.26
N VAL A 72 0.56 3.68 -8.19
CA VAL A 72 1.32 3.74 -6.95
C VAL A 72 1.96 5.12 -6.85
N CYS A 73 1.96 5.71 -5.66
CA CYS A 73 2.55 7.01 -5.37
C CYS A 73 3.46 6.89 -4.15
N GLU A 74 4.59 7.58 -4.19
CA GLU A 74 5.47 7.79 -3.05
C GLU A 74 5.78 9.27 -2.91
N ILE A 75 5.44 9.83 -1.74
CA ILE A 75 5.80 11.19 -1.34
C ILE A 75 7.11 11.10 -0.57
N MET A 76 8.11 11.86 -1.03
CA MET A 76 9.49 11.78 -0.55
C MET A 76 10.02 13.17 -0.26
N ASP A 77 10.78 13.27 0.82
CA ASP A 77 11.64 14.42 1.09
C ASP A 77 13.02 14.13 0.50
N LEU A 78 13.46 15.02 -0.37
CA LEU A 78 14.76 15.00 -1.01
C LEU A 78 15.66 15.98 -0.28
N MET A 79 16.85 15.53 0.11
CA MET A 79 17.84 16.33 0.82
C MET A 79 19.16 16.30 0.07
N ASN A 80 19.77 17.48 -0.07
CA ASN A 80 21.14 17.65 -0.55
C ASN A 80 21.97 18.28 0.59
N SER A 81 23.28 18.12 0.57
CA SER A 81 24.22 18.58 1.61
C SER A 81 24.15 20.08 1.88
N ASN A 82 23.56 20.86 0.97
CA ASN A 82 23.25 22.29 1.14
C ASN A 82 21.87 22.54 1.80
N GLU A 83 21.38 21.62 2.64
CA GLU A 83 20.18 21.71 3.49
C GLU A 83 18.81 21.91 2.80
N ASN A 84 18.73 21.96 1.47
CA ASN A 84 17.46 22.16 0.78
C ASN A 84 16.60 20.88 0.83
N LEU A 85 15.59 20.88 1.71
CA LEU A 85 14.54 19.87 1.76
C LEU A 85 13.47 20.17 0.71
N VAL A 86 13.28 19.26 -0.23
CA VAL A 86 12.21 19.36 -1.25
C VAL A 86 11.28 18.17 -1.14
N GLN A 87 10.01 18.44 -0.81
CA GLN A 87 8.97 17.42 -0.84
C GLN A 87 8.45 17.22 -2.26
N VAL A 88 8.55 16.01 -2.78
CA VAL A 88 8.06 15.62 -4.09
C VAL A 88 7.19 14.38 -4.04
N ALA A 89 6.30 14.23 -5.00
CA ALA A 89 5.55 13.00 -5.26
C ALA A 89 6.05 12.35 -6.55
N VAL A 90 6.36 11.07 -6.47
CA VAL A 90 6.69 10.21 -7.62
C VAL A 90 5.57 9.19 -7.77
N PHE A 91 5.05 9.06 -8.98
CA PHE A 91 3.97 8.14 -9.29
C PHE A 91 4.46 7.07 -10.25
N ALA A 92 3.85 5.89 -10.22
CA ALA A 92 4.01 4.86 -11.23
C ALA A 92 2.64 4.28 -11.61
N GLU A 93 2.37 4.26 -12.91
CA GLU A 93 1.13 3.79 -13.48
C GLU A 93 1.34 2.49 -14.24
N LYS A 94 0.43 1.53 -14.06
CA LYS A 94 0.46 0.24 -14.75
C LYS A 94 -0.94 -0.14 -15.22
N VAL A 95 -1.08 -0.70 -16.41
CA VAL A 95 -2.33 -1.27 -16.88
C VAL A 95 -2.77 -2.45 -15.99
N ASN A 96 -4.03 -2.45 -15.60
CA ASN A 96 -4.64 -3.50 -14.81
C ASN A 96 -4.95 -4.72 -15.70
N SER A 97 -4.07 -5.70 -15.65
CA SER A 97 -4.18 -7.01 -16.33
C SER A 97 -5.06 -8.04 -15.60
N GLY A 98 -5.80 -7.63 -14.56
CA GLY A 98 -6.63 -8.52 -13.74
C GLY A 98 -5.92 -9.07 -12.49
N ASN A 99 -4.59 -9.02 -12.42
CA ASN A 99 -3.83 -9.31 -11.21
C ASN A 99 -3.31 -8.03 -10.53
N ILE A 100 -4.19 -7.40 -9.75
CA ILE A 100 -3.93 -6.09 -9.11
C ILE A 100 -2.69 -6.14 -8.20
N GLY A 101 -2.49 -7.22 -7.45
CA GLY A 101 -1.34 -7.34 -6.54
C GLY A 101 0.00 -7.33 -7.27
N VAL A 102 0.11 -8.07 -8.37
CA VAL A 102 1.30 -8.05 -9.24
C VAL A 102 1.47 -6.69 -9.89
N ASN A 103 0.37 -6.06 -10.32
CA ASN A 103 0.43 -4.75 -10.95
C ASN A 103 0.93 -3.66 -9.99
N TYR A 104 0.52 -3.68 -8.73
CA TYR A 104 1.07 -2.81 -7.69
C TYR A 104 2.55 -3.09 -7.45
N GLN A 105 2.96 -4.36 -7.34
CA GLN A 105 4.38 -4.70 -7.13
C GLN A 105 5.27 -4.21 -8.27
N LEU A 106 4.81 -4.31 -9.52
CA LEU A 106 5.55 -3.83 -10.68
C LEU A 106 5.65 -2.30 -10.69
N ALA A 107 4.55 -1.59 -10.41
CA ALA A 107 4.58 -0.14 -10.26
C ALA A 107 5.50 0.31 -9.11
N GLU A 108 5.48 -0.37 -7.96
CA GLU A 108 6.40 -0.11 -6.84
C GLU A 108 7.87 -0.34 -7.21
N ARG A 109 8.17 -1.37 -8.01
CA ARG A 109 9.53 -1.63 -8.49
C ARG A 109 10.04 -0.48 -9.37
N SER A 110 9.18 0.09 -10.22
CA SER A 110 9.53 1.25 -11.03
C SER A 110 9.90 2.45 -10.17
N ILE A 111 9.11 2.75 -9.13
CA ILE A 111 9.44 3.84 -8.21
C ILE A 111 10.74 3.56 -7.44
N LYS A 112 10.97 2.31 -6.99
CA LYS A 112 12.23 1.94 -6.32
C LYS A 112 13.45 2.14 -7.21
N LYS A 113 13.36 1.79 -8.50
CA LYS A 113 14.44 2.02 -9.47
C LYS A 113 14.73 3.50 -9.63
N GLU A 114 13.68 4.31 -9.82
CA GLU A 114 13.85 5.75 -9.98
C GLU A 114 14.37 6.41 -8.70
N ARG A 115 13.90 5.99 -7.52
CA ARG A 115 14.42 6.45 -6.23
C ARG A 115 15.91 6.16 -6.07
N LYS A 116 16.35 4.96 -6.45
CA LYS A 116 17.77 4.60 -6.42
C LYS A 116 18.58 5.52 -7.33
N ARG A 117 18.09 5.76 -8.56
CA ARG A 117 18.71 6.69 -9.52
C ARG A 117 18.77 8.12 -8.98
N MET A 118 17.68 8.62 -8.39
CA MET A 118 17.64 9.95 -7.77
C MET A 118 18.71 10.10 -6.68
N LYS A 119 18.88 9.08 -5.84
CA LYS A 119 19.88 9.08 -4.77
C LYS A 119 21.31 9.03 -5.34
N GLU A 120 21.55 8.24 -6.36
CA GLU A 120 22.89 8.08 -6.94
C GLU A 120 23.35 9.32 -7.72
N VAL A 121 22.42 10.08 -8.32
CA VAL A 121 22.76 11.16 -9.25
C VAL A 121 22.55 12.56 -8.66
N TYR A 122 21.52 12.77 -7.84
CA TYR A 122 21.03 14.11 -7.53
C TYR A 122 20.92 14.46 -6.03
N PHE A 123 20.72 13.46 -5.16
CA PHE A 123 20.39 13.71 -3.75
C PHE A 123 21.16 12.80 -2.80
N ASP A 124 21.78 13.37 -1.78
CA ASP A 124 22.51 12.61 -0.77
C ASP A 124 21.59 11.72 0.07
N SER A 125 20.40 12.23 0.37
CA SER A 125 19.41 11.52 1.17
C SER A 125 18.00 11.67 0.60
N ILE A 126 17.26 10.57 0.65
CA ILE A 126 15.86 10.48 0.25
C ILE A 126 15.10 9.77 1.35
N LYS A 127 14.09 10.44 1.91
CA LYS A 127 13.21 9.88 2.93
C LYS A 127 11.80 9.72 2.37
N THR A 128 11.24 8.52 2.43
CA THR A 128 9.83 8.30 2.06
C THR A 128 8.93 8.61 3.23
N ASN A 129 7.99 9.53 3.04
CA ASN A 129 7.02 9.93 4.06
C ASN A 129 5.71 9.17 3.94
N THR A 130 5.23 8.99 2.71
CA THR A 130 3.93 8.39 2.48
C THR A 130 3.96 7.56 1.21
N LYS A 131 3.31 6.40 1.26
CA LYS A 131 3.13 5.52 0.12
C LYS A 131 1.65 5.22 -0.05
N LEU A 132 1.16 5.33 -1.28
CA LEU A 132 -0.24 5.10 -1.62
C LEU A 132 -0.30 4.16 -2.83
N ALA A 133 -1.24 3.22 -2.81
CA ALA A 133 -1.54 2.36 -3.95
C ALA A 133 -3.05 2.35 -4.15
N VAL A 134 -3.48 2.70 -5.36
CA VAL A 134 -4.90 2.90 -5.68
C VAL A 134 -5.22 2.41 -7.09
N ASN A 135 -6.43 1.89 -7.27
CA ASN A 135 -6.94 1.46 -8.57
C ASN A 135 -7.54 2.66 -9.32
N THR A 136 -6.68 3.58 -9.75
CA THR A 136 -7.05 4.74 -10.57
C THR A 136 -5.84 5.18 -11.41
N ASN A 137 -6.04 6.18 -12.28
CA ASN A 137 -4.95 6.76 -13.04
C ASN A 137 -4.16 7.76 -12.18
N CYS A 138 -2.84 7.83 -12.40
CA CYS A 138 -1.95 8.62 -11.56
C CYS A 138 -2.19 10.13 -11.68
N LYS A 139 -2.65 10.59 -12.85
CA LYS A 139 -3.00 12.01 -13.05
C LYS A 139 -4.17 12.45 -12.17
N SER A 140 -5.21 11.62 -12.07
CA SER A 140 -6.36 11.85 -11.19
C SER A 140 -5.95 11.85 -9.72
N LEU A 141 -5.09 10.90 -9.33
CA LEU A 141 -4.57 10.84 -7.96
C LEU A 141 -3.76 12.09 -7.62
N TYR A 142 -2.85 12.49 -8.51
CA TYR A 142 -2.06 13.71 -8.33
C TYR A 142 -2.94 14.94 -8.17
N ASN A 143 -3.93 15.13 -9.05
CA ASN A 143 -4.84 16.27 -8.97
C ASN A 143 -5.62 16.31 -7.65
N LYS A 144 -5.99 15.15 -7.09
CA LYS A 144 -6.63 15.06 -5.76
C LYS A 144 -5.65 15.46 -4.65
N LEU A 145 -4.44 14.91 -4.66
CA LEU A 145 -3.41 15.23 -3.67
C LEU A 145 -2.99 16.69 -3.70
N LYS A 146 -2.88 17.29 -4.90
CA LYS A 146 -2.53 18.70 -5.09
C LYS A 146 -3.59 19.66 -4.56
N LYS A 147 -4.87 19.27 -4.56
CA LYS A 147 -5.95 20.03 -3.92
C LYS A 147 -5.84 20.03 -2.40
N THR A 148 -5.39 18.91 -1.81
CA THR A 148 -5.22 18.78 -0.36
C THR A 148 -3.89 19.37 0.13
N ASN A 149 -2.84 19.28 -0.68
CA ASN A 149 -1.51 19.78 -0.39
C ASN A 149 -1.00 20.62 -1.58
N PRO A 150 -1.25 21.94 -1.58
CA PRO A 150 -0.89 22.84 -2.68
C PRO A 150 0.61 22.88 -2.96
N ASP A 151 1.44 22.63 -1.95
CA ASP A 151 2.91 22.69 -2.06
C ASP A 151 3.52 21.40 -2.62
N LEU A 152 2.71 20.34 -2.78
CA LEU A 152 3.17 19.07 -3.31
C LEU A 152 3.69 19.21 -4.74
N LYS A 153 4.99 19.02 -4.94
CA LYS A 153 5.60 19.05 -6.27
C LYS A 153 5.51 17.68 -6.93
N LEU A 154 5.10 17.64 -8.19
CA LEU A 154 5.18 16.43 -9.00
C LEU A 154 6.61 16.30 -9.53
N TYR A 155 7.27 15.19 -9.26
CA TYR A 155 8.53 14.86 -9.93
C TYR A 155 8.22 14.23 -11.29
N GLU A 156 7.57 13.05 -11.28
CA GLU A 156 7.26 12.32 -12.51
C GLU A 156 6.11 11.31 -12.30
N ILE A 157 5.45 10.94 -13.39
CA ILE A 157 4.56 9.78 -13.49
C ILE A 157 5.24 8.73 -14.37
N LEU A 158 5.80 7.70 -13.74
CA LEU A 158 6.51 6.61 -14.39
C LEU A 158 5.53 5.66 -15.08
N ASN A 159 5.85 5.22 -16.30
CA ASN A 159 5.12 4.17 -16.98
C ASN A 159 5.69 2.79 -16.60
N ALA A 160 4.95 2.01 -15.82
CA ALA A 160 5.32 0.66 -15.39
C ALA A 160 4.79 -0.45 -16.30
N ASP A 161 4.32 -0.13 -17.51
CA ASP A 161 4.01 -1.12 -18.56
C ASP A 161 5.22 -1.53 -19.40
N ILE A 162 6.26 -0.70 -19.42
CA ILE A 162 7.44 -0.89 -20.28
C ILE A 162 8.56 -1.68 -19.56
N TYR A 163 8.34 -2.11 -18.30
CA TYR A 163 9.35 -2.74 -17.44
C TYR A 163 8.88 -3.98 -16.69
#